data_AF-A0A954U2Y2-F1
#
_entry.id   AF-A0A954U2Y2-F1
#
_cell.length_a   1.000
_cell.length_b   1.000
_cell.length_c   1.000
_cell.angle_alpha   90.00
_cell.angle_beta   90.00
_cell.angle_gamma   90.00
#
_symmetry.space_group_name_H-M   'P 1'
#
loop_
_entity.id
_entity.type
_entity.pdbx_description
1 polymer ?
#
loop_
_entity_poly.entity_id
_entity_poly.type
_entity_poly.pdbx_seq_one_letter_code
_entity_poly.pdbx_strand_id
1 'polypeptide(L)'
;MGSQAMCLVALSLVLAGCTQEMMNQRRVESQEATVVFTDGAASRPLPEHTVSASVSARANIAVNQRQPSRQWLDQKDETDEDGYLSGRVAGKLVNAVPPRVLENLGYRRLIDRGRDRFNISCVPCHDLTGSGNGMVPRRGLKFPPSYHTDRLRSQPLGYIFNVATQGRGQMPAYGDYLSTDDRWAISAYVRTLQFSQYVAVSELSEDDLKELERRSGEPSEVETLTIPTAEHRATLDRGSEGQSP
;
A
#
# COMPACT_ATOMS: atom_id res chain seq x y z
N MET A 1 -34.22 -6.96 55.00
CA MET A 1 -34.20 -5.63 54.33
C MET A 1 -32.79 -5.03 54.22
N GLY A 2 -31.77 -5.44 54.99
CA GLY A 2 -30.45 -4.82 54.94
C GLY A 2 -29.54 -5.19 53.76
N SER A 3 -29.57 -6.43 53.26
CA SER A 3 -28.61 -6.91 52.25
C SER A 3 -28.81 -6.31 50.85
N GLN A 4 -30.07 -6.13 50.39
CA GLN A 4 -30.35 -5.50 49.11
C GLN A 4 -30.03 -3.99 49.10
N ALA A 5 -30.29 -3.29 50.21
CA ALA A 5 -29.94 -1.88 50.34
C ALA A 5 -28.41 -1.68 50.30
N MET A 6 -27.64 -2.59 50.90
CA MET A 6 -26.18 -2.54 50.89
C MET A 6 -25.59 -2.79 49.48
N CYS A 7 -26.17 -3.73 48.73
CA CYS A 7 -25.78 -3.95 47.32
C CYS A 7 -26.09 -2.75 46.42
N LEU A 8 -27.23 -2.08 46.61
CA LEU A 8 -27.61 -0.91 45.81
C LEU A 8 -26.72 0.31 46.10
N VAL A 9 -26.31 0.51 47.35
CA VAL A 9 -25.37 1.58 47.74
C VAL A 9 -23.96 1.30 47.20
N ALA A 10 -23.49 0.05 47.28
CA ALA A 10 -22.21 -0.33 46.69
C ALA A 10 -22.20 -0.15 45.17
N LEU A 11 -23.28 -0.53 44.48
CA LEU A 11 -23.39 -0.39 43.02
C LEU A 11 -23.43 1.08 42.58
N SER A 12 -24.11 1.94 43.32
CA SER A 12 -24.18 3.38 43.02
C SER A 12 -22.85 4.10 43.30
N LEU A 13 -22.08 3.69 44.31
CA LEU A 13 -20.70 4.18 44.53
C LEU A 13 -19.75 3.74 43.40
N VAL A 14 -19.87 2.51 42.89
CA VAL A 14 -19.07 2.02 41.76
C VAL A 14 -19.41 2.78 40.47
N LEU A 15 -20.68 3.04 40.19
CA LEU A 15 -21.12 3.83 39.03
C LEU A 15 -20.70 5.32 39.13
N ALA A 16 -20.66 5.88 40.35
CA ALA A 16 -20.21 7.26 40.58
C ALA A 16 -18.68 7.44 40.49
N GLY A 17 -17.91 6.36 40.60
CA GLY A 17 -16.44 6.36 40.44
C GLY A 17 -15.96 6.45 38.99
N CYS A 18 -16.85 6.23 38.01
CA CYS A 18 -16.56 6.39 36.58
C CYS A 18 -16.53 7.87 36.18
N THR A 19 -15.50 8.62 36.61
CA THR A 19 -15.30 10.00 36.17
C THR A 19 -14.53 10.03 34.85
N GLN A 20 -14.98 10.84 33.89
CA GLN A 20 -14.29 11.05 32.60
C GLN A 20 -13.22 12.15 32.67
N GLU A 21 -12.83 12.54 33.88
CA GLU A 21 -11.76 13.48 34.14
C GLU A 21 -10.47 12.89 33.52
N MET A 22 -9.91 13.56 32.51
CA MET A 22 -8.77 13.11 31.68
C MET A 22 -9.07 12.18 30.49
N MET A 23 -10.31 11.73 30.28
CA MET A 23 -10.68 11.04 29.02
C MET A 23 -10.63 12.00 27.83
N ASN A 24 -11.03 13.25 28.04
CA ASN A 24 -10.84 14.34 27.10
C ASN A 24 -9.88 15.36 27.75
N GLN A 25 -8.66 15.42 27.22
CA GLN A 25 -7.62 16.30 27.73
C GLN A 25 -7.70 17.67 27.05
N ARG A 26 -7.28 18.75 27.72
CA ARG A 26 -7.16 20.09 27.09
C ARG A 26 -5.89 20.21 26.24
N ARG A 27 -5.69 19.27 25.34
CA ARG A 27 -4.68 19.31 24.28
C ARG A 27 -5.33 18.78 23.02
N VAL A 28 -4.94 19.31 21.87
CA VAL A 28 -5.48 18.86 20.59
C VAL A 28 -4.61 17.72 20.06
N GLU A 29 -5.20 16.56 19.85
CA GLU A 29 -4.52 15.38 19.31
C GLU A 29 -4.43 15.40 17.78
N SER A 30 -3.56 14.56 17.23
CA SER A 30 -3.51 14.34 15.78
C SER A 30 -4.85 13.78 15.29
N GLN A 31 -5.40 14.40 14.23
CA GLN A 31 -6.70 14.05 13.65
C GLN A 31 -7.92 14.28 14.55
N GLU A 32 -7.77 15.05 15.64
CA GLU A 32 -8.92 15.51 16.44
C GLU A 32 -9.70 16.62 15.70
N ALA A 33 -11.00 16.70 15.97
CA ALA A 33 -11.80 17.84 15.52
C ALA A 33 -11.48 19.08 16.37
N THR A 34 -11.53 20.26 15.78
CA THR A 34 -11.32 21.53 16.49
C THR A 34 -12.23 22.62 15.97
N VAL A 35 -12.64 23.53 16.86
CA VAL A 35 -13.45 24.71 16.52
C VAL A 35 -12.61 25.92 16.13
N VAL A 36 -11.28 25.83 16.25
CA VAL A 36 -10.36 26.96 15.98
C VAL A 36 -10.26 27.26 14.48
N PHE A 37 -10.36 26.24 13.63
CA PHE A 37 -10.22 26.37 12.17
C PHE A 37 -11.54 26.09 11.46
N THR A 38 -11.75 26.73 10.32
CA THR A 38 -13.00 26.67 9.55
C THR A 38 -13.31 25.30 8.97
N ASP A 39 -12.28 24.48 8.73
CA ASP A 39 -12.39 23.11 8.21
C ASP A 39 -12.59 22.07 9.31
N GLY A 40 -12.61 22.49 10.58
CA GLY A 40 -12.81 21.60 11.72
C GLY A 40 -11.61 20.70 12.03
N ALA A 41 -10.49 20.80 11.30
CA ALA A 41 -9.38 19.86 11.40
C ALA A 41 -8.25 20.41 12.29
N ALA A 42 -7.84 19.64 13.30
CA ALA A 42 -6.65 19.94 14.10
C ALA A 42 -5.35 19.89 13.29
N SER A 43 -5.22 18.87 12.43
CA SER A 43 -4.06 18.69 11.57
C SER A 43 -4.03 19.76 10.48
N ARG A 44 -3.00 20.61 10.49
CA ARG A 44 -2.85 21.70 9.53
C ARG A 44 -2.00 21.27 8.33
N PRO A 45 -2.38 21.65 7.10
CA PRO A 45 -1.52 21.45 5.95
C PRO A 45 -0.23 22.25 6.12
N LEU A 46 0.88 21.70 5.61
CA LEU A 46 2.15 22.41 5.58
C LEU A 46 2.06 23.59 4.60
N PRO A 47 2.67 24.75 4.90
CA PRO A 47 2.83 25.81 3.91
C PRO A 47 3.59 25.28 2.69
N GLU A 48 3.24 25.77 1.50
CA GLU A 48 3.92 25.37 0.27
C GLU A 48 5.43 25.63 0.35
N HIS A 49 6.21 24.76 -0.29
CA HIS A 49 7.68 24.81 -0.32
C HIS A 49 8.39 24.68 1.04
N THR A 50 7.68 24.27 2.11
CA THR A 50 8.30 23.99 3.42
C THR A 50 9.17 22.74 3.35
N VAL A 51 10.47 22.86 3.68
CA VAL A 51 11.41 21.74 3.80
C VAL A 51 11.56 21.30 5.25
N SER A 52 11.21 20.06 5.54
CA SER A 52 11.45 19.44 6.84
C SER A 52 12.94 19.22 7.09
N ALA A 53 13.36 19.21 8.35
CA ALA A 53 14.73 18.90 8.72
C ALA A 53 15.16 17.44 8.39
N SER A 54 14.22 16.49 8.29
CA SER A 54 14.54 15.08 8.04
C SER A 54 14.70 14.76 6.55
N VAL A 55 15.60 13.82 6.24
CA VAL A 55 15.88 13.31 4.88
C VAL A 55 14.61 12.78 4.22
N SER A 56 13.76 12.08 4.98
CA SER A 56 12.52 11.46 4.49
C SER A 56 11.45 12.46 4.06
N ALA A 57 11.46 13.70 4.57
CA ALA A 57 10.48 14.71 4.17
C ALA A 57 11.07 15.77 3.21
N ARG A 58 12.39 15.77 2.97
CA ARG A 58 13.01 16.35 1.76
C ARG A 58 12.57 15.60 0.49
N ALA A 59 12.28 14.30 0.61
CA ALA A 59 11.78 13.40 -0.44
C ALA A 59 10.53 13.89 -1.17
N ASN A 60 9.56 14.43 -0.43
CA ASN A 60 8.26 14.81 -0.99
C ASN A 60 8.30 16.18 -1.69
N ILE A 61 9.38 16.94 -1.53
CA ILE A 61 9.52 18.31 -2.05
C ILE A 61 10.33 18.35 -3.35
N ALA A 62 11.27 17.42 -3.53
CA ALA A 62 12.10 17.33 -4.74
C ALA A 62 11.27 17.05 -6.02
N VAL A 63 10.01 16.66 -5.87
CA VAL A 63 9.16 16.19 -6.95
C VAL A 63 8.30 17.30 -7.56
N ASN A 64 8.20 18.48 -6.93
CA ASN A 64 7.31 19.58 -7.38
C ASN A 64 7.99 20.93 -7.67
N GLN A 65 9.28 20.97 -7.99
CA GLN A 65 9.92 22.23 -8.40
C GLN A 65 10.55 22.14 -9.78
N ARG A 66 9.81 22.63 -10.78
CA ARG A 66 10.44 23.30 -11.94
C ARG A 66 10.85 24.70 -11.49
N GLN A 67 12.12 24.91 -11.14
CA GLN A 67 12.81 26.20 -11.39
C GLN A 67 14.34 25.97 -11.43
N PRO A 68 15.03 26.39 -12.51
CA PRO A 68 16.47 26.32 -12.64
C PRO A 68 17.10 27.62 -12.12
N SER A 69 17.56 27.67 -10.87
CA SER A 69 18.56 28.66 -10.44
C SER A 69 18.89 28.46 -8.96
N ARG A 70 19.93 27.66 -8.66
CA ARG A 70 20.81 27.83 -7.48
C ARG A 70 21.99 26.87 -7.59
N GLN A 71 22.92 27.27 -8.43
CA GLN A 71 24.25 26.69 -8.65
C GLN A 71 25.19 26.94 -7.43
N TRP A 72 24.71 26.76 -6.19
CA TRP A 72 25.48 27.05 -4.97
C TRP A 72 25.33 25.99 -3.86
N LEU A 73 24.73 24.84 -4.16
CA LEU A 73 24.72 23.64 -3.30
C LEU A 73 25.57 22.52 -3.92
N ASP A 74 26.50 22.92 -4.76
CA ASP A 74 27.34 22.04 -5.54
C ASP A 74 28.54 21.60 -4.68
N GLN A 75 28.34 20.55 -3.86
CA GLN A 75 29.46 19.72 -3.43
C GLN A 75 29.04 18.27 -3.15
N LYS A 76 29.12 17.49 -4.23
CA LYS A 76 29.41 16.04 -4.30
C LYS A 76 28.69 15.12 -3.30
N ASP A 77 27.49 14.69 -3.71
CA ASP A 77 27.05 13.29 -3.61
C ASP A 77 25.98 13.05 -4.70
N GLU A 78 26.36 13.27 -5.95
CA GLU A 78 25.44 13.40 -7.09
C GLU A 78 24.86 12.08 -7.63
N THR A 79 24.90 10.97 -6.89
CA THR A 79 24.53 9.67 -7.48
C THR A 79 23.49 8.83 -6.73
N ASP A 80 23.09 9.17 -5.50
CA ASP A 80 22.13 8.32 -4.76
C ASP A 80 20.82 9.03 -4.38
N GLU A 81 20.86 10.26 -3.85
CA GLU A 81 19.65 10.88 -3.28
C GLU A 81 18.58 11.23 -4.33
N ASP A 82 18.93 11.89 -5.43
CA ASP A 82 17.95 12.21 -6.47
C ASP A 82 17.38 10.94 -7.11
N GLY A 83 18.23 9.94 -7.32
CA GLY A 83 17.82 8.61 -7.79
C GLY A 83 16.84 7.97 -6.83
N TYR A 84 17.15 7.97 -5.53
CA TYR A 84 16.34 7.44 -4.46
C TYR A 84 14.98 8.14 -4.33
N LEU A 85 14.96 9.47 -4.38
CA LEU A 85 13.77 10.27 -4.13
C LEU A 85 12.84 10.40 -5.34
N SER A 86 13.41 10.46 -6.55
CA SER A 86 12.65 10.78 -7.77
C SER A 86 12.57 9.61 -8.76
N GLY A 87 13.41 8.58 -8.61
CA GLY A 87 13.60 7.55 -9.62
C GLY A 87 14.40 8.03 -10.84
N ARG A 88 15.10 9.16 -10.73
CA ARG A 88 15.89 9.76 -11.81
C ARG A 88 17.26 10.21 -11.34
N VAL A 89 18.26 10.05 -12.21
CA VAL A 89 19.60 10.62 -12.05
C VAL A 89 19.90 11.43 -13.31
N ALA A 90 20.33 12.69 -13.14
CA ALA A 90 20.51 13.64 -14.25
C ALA A 90 19.29 13.71 -15.20
N GLY A 91 18.08 13.69 -14.63
CA GLY A 91 16.82 13.71 -15.36
C GLY A 91 16.41 12.40 -16.06
N LYS A 92 17.29 11.40 -16.12
CA LYS A 92 17.01 10.10 -16.75
C LYS A 92 16.48 9.10 -15.73
N LEU A 93 15.48 8.31 -16.12
CA LEU A 93 14.91 7.28 -15.25
C LEU A 93 15.95 6.19 -14.99
N VAL A 94 16.12 5.82 -13.72
CA VAL A 94 17.03 4.73 -13.33
C VAL A 94 16.36 3.37 -13.58
N ASN A 95 17.16 2.36 -13.90
CA ASN A 95 16.69 0.98 -14.08
C ASN A 95 17.22 0.01 -13.02
N ALA A 96 17.62 0.53 -11.86
CA ALA A 96 18.12 -0.26 -10.75
C ALA A 96 17.51 0.25 -9.45
N VAL A 97 17.46 -0.63 -8.45
CA VAL A 97 17.12 -0.24 -7.08
C VAL A 97 18.31 0.51 -6.49
N PRO A 98 18.10 1.67 -5.83
CA PRO A 98 19.20 2.43 -5.21
C PRO A 98 19.98 1.61 -4.18
N PRO A 99 21.32 1.73 -4.10
CA PRO A 99 22.15 0.99 -3.15
C PRO A 99 21.67 1.08 -1.70
N ARG A 100 21.29 2.27 -1.23
CA ARG A 100 20.74 2.48 0.12
C ARG A 100 19.55 1.57 0.44
N VAL A 101 18.64 1.38 -0.52
CA VAL A 101 17.46 0.53 -0.33
C VAL A 101 17.87 -0.94 -0.18
N LEU A 102 18.88 -1.36 -0.94
CA LEU A 102 19.46 -2.71 -0.85
C LEU A 102 20.24 -2.91 0.45
N GLU A 103 20.95 -1.90 0.93
CA GLU A 103 21.65 -1.93 2.23
C GLU A 103 20.65 -2.04 3.41
N ASN A 104 19.53 -1.32 3.34
CA ASN A 104 18.51 -1.32 4.39
C ASN A 104 17.71 -2.63 4.46
N LEU A 105 17.35 -3.20 3.31
CA LEU A 105 16.41 -4.34 3.24
C LEU A 105 17.11 -5.65 2.85
N GLY A 106 18.06 -5.61 1.93
CA GLY A 106 18.56 -6.80 1.21
C GLY A 106 17.54 -7.33 0.19
N TYR A 107 18.01 -8.12 -0.77
CA TYR A 107 17.19 -8.56 -1.92
C TYR A 107 15.91 -9.32 -1.53
N ARG A 108 16.01 -10.34 -0.68
CA ARG A 108 14.84 -11.18 -0.34
C ARG A 108 13.76 -10.38 0.38
N ARG A 109 14.16 -9.65 1.43
CA ARG A 109 13.25 -8.81 2.21
C ARG A 109 12.67 -7.66 1.37
N LEU A 110 13.42 -7.11 0.41
CA LEU A 110 12.92 -6.10 -0.53
C LEU A 110 11.72 -6.64 -1.32
N ILE A 111 11.84 -7.85 -1.89
CA ILE A 111 10.77 -8.47 -2.66
C ILE A 111 9.58 -8.85 -1.77
N ASP A 112 9.83 -9.42 -0.60
CA ASP A 112 8.77 -9.77 0.37
C ASP A 112 8.01 -8.52 0.84
N ARG A 113 8.74 -7.44 1.13
CA ARG A 113 8.17 -6.15 1.49
C ARG A 113 7.38 -5.54 0.33
N GLY A 114 7.90 -5.65 -0.88
CA GLY A 114 7.23 -5.19 -2.09
C GLY A 114 5.90 -5.91 -2.32
N ARG A 115 5.89 -7.24 -2.14
CA ARG A 115 4.67 -8.06 -2.19
C ARG A 115 3.64 -7.63 -1.16
N ASP A 116 4.03 -7.49 0.11
CA ASP A 116 3.16 -7.03 1.19
C ASP A 116 2.48 -5.69 0.84
N ARG A 117 3.30 -4.70 0.46
CA ARG A 117 2.82 -3.35 0.15
C ARG A 117 1.98 -3.28 -1.13
N PHE A 118 2.34 -4.07 -2.14
CA PHE A 118 1.55 -4.23 -3.35
C PHE A 118 0.17 -4.84 -3.06
N ASN A 119 0.13 -5.88 -2.23
CA ASN A 119 -1.12 -6.55 -1.85
C ASN A 119 -2.07 -5.63 -1.09
N ILE A 120 -1.54 -4.73 -0.27
CA ILE A 120 -2.34 -3.74 0.48
C ILE A 120 -2.82 -2.61 -0.43
N SER A 121 -1.92 -2.03 -1.23
CA SER A 121 -2.15 -0.72 -1.84
C SER A 121 -2.52 -0.78 -3.33
N CYS A 122 -2.05 -1.81 -4.05
CA CYS A 122 -2.10 -1.87 -5.51
C CYS A 122 -3.12 -2.90 -6.02
N VAL A 123 -3.24 -4.04 -5.37
CA VAL A 123 -4.14 -5.15 -5.77
C VAL A 123 -5.61 -4.75 -5.95
N PRO A 124 -6.21 -3.84 -5.15
CA PRO A 124 -7.59 -3.44 -5.36
C PRO A 124 -7.87 -2.97 -6.80
N CYS A 125 -6.88 -2.37 -7.46
CA CYS A 125 -6.97 -1.91 -8.85
C CYS A 125 -6.21 -2.81 -9.83
N HIS A 126 -5.04 -3.32 -9.46
CA HIS A 126 -4.12 -4.02 -10.36
C HIS A 126 -4.19 -5.54 -10.33
N ASP A 127 -5.02 -6.12 -9.44
CA ASP A 127 -5.08 -7.55 -9.08
C ASP A 127 -3.75 -8.14 -8.59
N LEU A 128 -3.81 -9.38 -8.10
CA LEU A 128 -2.66 -10.09 -7.51
C LEU A 128 -1.56 -10.42 -8.53
N THR A 129 -1.94 -10.63 -9.79
CA THR A 129 -1.03 -10.99 -10.88
C THR A 129 -0.47 -9.77 -11.60
N GLY A 130 -1.00 -8.58 -11.33
CA GLY A 130 -0.62 -7.36 -12.02
C GLY A 130 -1.26 -7.21 -13.40
N SER A 131 -2.36 -7.92 -13.68
CA SER A 131 -3.02 -7.89 -14.99
C SER A 131 -3.90 -6.64 -15.19
N GLY A 132 -4.18 -5.89 -14.13
CA GLY A 132 -5.02 -4.68 -14.17
C GLY A 132 -6.50 -4.96 -13.95
N ASN A 133 -6.90 -6.19 -13.66
CA ASN A 133 -8.28 -6.66 -13.55
C ASN A 133 -8.83 -6.65 -12.12
N GLY A 134 -8.37 -5.71 -11.30
CA GLY A 134 -8.78 -5.56 -9.90
C GLY A 134 -10.27 -5.29 -9.72
N MET A 135 -10.74 -5.38 -8.46
CA MET A 135 -12.16 -5.20 -8.15
C MET A 135 -12.62 -3.73 -8.27
N VAL A 136 -11.74 -2.77 -7.98
CA VAL A 136 -12.10 -1.35 -7.96
C VAL A 136 -12.48 -0.82 -9.37
N PRO A 137 -11.73 -1.08 -10.45
CA PRO A 137 -12.10 -0.65 -11.80
C PRO A 137 -13.47 -1.16 -12.28
N ARG A 138 -13.90 -2.34 -11.83
CA ARG A 138 -15.21 -2.91 -12.15
C ARG A 138 -16.39 -2.06 -11.67
N ARG A 139 -16.15 -1.09 -10.77
CA ARG A 139 -17.15 -0.14 -10.27
C ARG A 139 -17.26 1.13 -11.12
N GLY A 140 -16.74 1.13 -12.35
CA GLY A 140 -16.88 2.23 -13.31
C GLY A 140 -15.64 3.10 -13.50
N LEU A 141 -14.47 2.68 -13.02
CA LEU A 141 -13.20 3.34 -13.35
C LEU A 141 -12.53 2.67 -14.55
N LYS A 142 -11.61 3.38 -15.19
CA LYS A 142 -10.81 2.79 -16.27
C LYS A 142 -9.89 1.71 -15.69
N PHE A 143 -9.89 0.53 -16.31
CA PHE A 143 -8.95 -0.53 -15.98
C PHE A 143 -7.51 -0.06 -16.15
N PRO A 144 -6.64 -0.23 -15.13
CA PRO A 144 -5.22 0.00 -15.28
C PRO A 144 -4.62 -0.92 -16.37
N PRO A 145 -3.55 -0.48 -17.05
CA PRO A 145 -2.85 -1.35 -17.98
C PRO A 145 -2.21 -2.53 -17.23
N SER A 146 -2.22 -3.71 -17.87
CA SER A 146 -1.46 -4.87 -17.39
C SER A 146 0.04 -4.58 -17.38
N TYR A 147 0.71 -4.92 -16.27
CA TYR A 147 2.18 -4.78 -16.15
C TYR A 147 2.94 -5.66 -17.15
N HIS A 148 2.26 -6.66 -17.71
CA HIS A 148 2.78 -7.66 -18.63
C HIS A 148 2.91 -7.18 -20.08
N THR A 149 2.40 -5.99 -20.40
CA THR A 149 2.55 -5.41 -21.75
C THR A 149 4.01 -5.06 -22.05
N ASP A 150 4.47 -5.29 -23.29
CA ASP A 150 5.84 -4.97 -23.73
C ASP A 150 6.25 -3.53 -23.44
N ARG A 151 5.31 -2.60 -23.61
CA ARG A 151 5.52 -1.18 -23.29
C ARG A 151 5.90 -0.97 -21.83
N LEU A 152 5.28 -1.69 -20.89
CA LEU A 152 5.55 -1.56 -19.45
C LEU A 152 6.73 -2.41 -18.98
N ARG A 153 6.95 -3.59 -19.58
CA ARG A 153 8.14 -4.41 -19.33
C ARG A 153 9.43 -3.70 -19.76
N SER A 154 9.38 -2.90 -20.82
CA SER A 154 10.52 -2.11 -21.30
C SER A 154 10.75 -0.79 -20.53
N GLN A 155 9.85 -0.39 -19.63
CA GLN A 155 10.10 0.82 -18.82
C GLN A 155 11.19 0.57 -17.77
N PRO A 156 12.01 1.58 -17.44
CA PRO A 156 12.95 1.49 -16.31
C PRO A 156 12.22 1.35 -14.97
N LEU A 157 12.86 0.73 -13.96
CA LEU A 157 12.29 0.65 -12.59
C LEU A 157 11.83 2.02 -12.04
N GLY A 158 12.60 3.07 -12.28
CA GLY A 158 12.29 4.44 -11.87
C GLY A 158 10.97 4.97 -12.43
N TYR A 159 10.48 4.45 -13.56
CA TYR A 159 9.17 4.80 -14.10
C TYR A 159 8.05 4.32 -13.17
N ILE A 160 8.15 3.08 -12.69
CA ILE A 160 7.14 2.45 -11.82
C ILE A 160 7.12 3.19 -10.48
N PHE A 161 8.32 3.47 -9.94
CA PHE A 161 8.49 4.28 -8.74
C PHE A 161 7.83 5.65 -8.90
N ASN A 162 8.11 6.35 -10.00
CA ASN A 162 7.57 7.69 -10.25
C ASN A 162 6.04 7.69 -10.38
N VAL A 163 5.46 6.70 -11.05
CA VAL A 163 3.99 6.54 -11.14
C VAL A 163 3.37 6.25 -9.78
N ALA A 164 3.99 5.42 -8.94
CA ALA A 164 3.54 5.21 -7.57
C ALA A 164 3.61 6.50 -6.74
N THR A 165 4.69 7.28 -6.91
CA THR A 165 4.90 8.54 -6.19
C THR A 165 3.92 9.64 -6.58
N GLN A 166 3.77 9.90 -7.87
CA GLN A 166 3.03 11.07 -8.40
C GLN A 166 1.62 10.74 -8.89
N GLY A 167 1.27 9.45 -9.02
CA GLY A 167 0.07 9.03 -9.72
C GLY A 167 0.20 9.21 -11.23
N ARG A 168 -0.81 8.73 -11.97
CA ARG A 168 -0.90 8.91 -13.43
C ARG A 168 -2.33 8.72 -13.93
N GLY A 169 -2.86 9.73 -14.60
CA GLY A 169 -4.24 9.68 -15.12
C GLY A 169 -5.24 9.54 -13.97
N GLN A 170 -6.00 8.44 -13.93
CA GLN A 170 -6.94 8.14 -12.84
C GLN A 170 -6.28 7.46 -11.63
N MET A 171 -5.00 7.05 -11.74
CA MET A 171 -4.27 6.49 -10.60
C MET A 171 -3.84 7.62 -9.65
N PRO A 172 -4.26 7.61 -8.37
CA PRO A 172 -3.85 8.62 -7.41
C PRO A 172 -2.36 8.51 -7.05
N ALA A 173 -1.82 9.59 -6.49
CA ALA A 173 -0.47 9.58 -5.92
C ALA A 173 -0.46 8.83 -4.59
N TYR A 174 0.54 7.95 -4.40
CA TYR A 174 0.75 7.23 -3.13
C TYR A 174 1.94 7.75 -2.34
N GLY A 175 2.60 8.83 -2.79
CA GLY A 175 3.81 9.34 -2.16
C GLY A 175 3.68 9.82 -0.71
N ASP A 176 2.46 10.17 -0.29
CA ASP A 176 2.17 10.58 1.09
C ASP A 176 1.81 9.39 2.00
N TYR A 177 1.48 8.24 1.41
CA TYR A 177 1.06 7.03 2.14
C TYR A 177 2.14 5.95 2.19
N LEU A 178 3.02 5.91 1.18
CA LEU A 178 4.08 4.93 1.05
C LEU A 178 5.44 5.60 1.22
N SER A 179 6.30 5.02 2.05
CA SER A 179 7.69 5.46 2.19
C SER A 179 8.45 5.29 0.87
N THR A 180 9.55 6.02 0.70
CA THR A 180 10.43 5.86 -0.46
C THR A 180 10.92 4.43 -0.63
N ASP A 181 11.34 3.76 0.45
CA ASP A 181 11.76 2.36 0.43
C ASP A 181 10.62 1.43 0.01
N ASP A 182 9.40 1.63 0.50
CA ASP A 182 8.23 0.83 0.14
C ASP A 182 7.87 1.00 -1.35
N ARG A 183 8.01 2.22 -1.91
CA ARG A 183 7.79 2.48 -3.34
C ARG A 183 8.83 1.78 -4.22
N TRP A 184 10.09 1.73 -3.79
CA TRP A 184 11.14 0.95 -4.46
C TRP A 184 10.89 -0.56 -4.35
N ALA A 185 10.48 -1.03 -3.18
CA ALA A 185 10.12 -2.43 -2.95
C ALA A 185 8.96 -2.87 -3.86
N ILE A 186 7.91 -2.06 -3.97
CA ILE A 186 6.80 -2.30 -4.91
C ILE A 186 7.31 -2.34 -6.35
N SER A 187 8.17 -1.39 -6.73
CA SER A 187 8.73 -1.33 -8.10
C SER A 187 9.53 -2.59 -8.44
N ALA A 188 10.32 -3.09 -7.49
CA ALA A 188 11.04 -4.35 -7.62
C ALA A 188 10.08 -5.55 -7.70
N TYR A 189 9.03 -5.59 -6.88
CA TYR A 189 8.05 -6.67 -6.92
C TYR A 189 7.25 -6.70 -8.23
N VAL A 190 6.89 -5.55 -8.79
CA VAL A 190 6.27 -5.48 -10.13
C VAL A 190 7.21 -6.06 -11.19
N ARG A 191 8.53 -5.84 -11.08
CA ARG A 191 9.51 -6.48 -11.97
C ARG A 191 9.52 -8.00 -11.79
N THR A 192 9.39 -8.49 -10.56
CA THR A 192 9.25 -9.93 -10.27
C THR A 192 8.00 -10.51 -10.92
N LEU A 193 6.85 -9.82 -10.87
CA LEU A 193 5.63 -10.27 -11.56
C LEU A 193 5.82 -10.35 -13.08
N GLN A 194 6.48 -9.36 -13.67
CA GLN A 194 6.81 -9.37 -15.11
C GLN A 194 7.73 -10.54 -15.46
N PHE A 195 8.71 -10.84 -14.60
CA PHE A 195 9.63 -11.96 -14.78
C PHE A 195 8.91 -13.30 -14.66
N SER A 196 8.06 -13.50 -13.65
CA SER A 196 7.35 -14.77 -13.42
C SER A 196 6.46 -15.19 -14.59
N GLN A 197 5.98 -14.23 -15.40
CA GLN A 197 5.09 -14.52 -16.52
C GLN A 197 5.83 -14.68 -17.86
N TYR A 198 7.07 -14.18 -18.00
CA TYR A 198 7.78 -14.08 -19.29
C TYR A 198 9.25 -14.49 -19.26
N VAL A 199 9.72 -15.10 -18.17
CA VAL A 199 11.06 -15.71 -18.15
C VAL A 199 11.14 -16.83 -19.18
N ALA A 200 12.22 -16.87 -19.96
CA ALA A 200 12.45 -17.97 -20.88
C ALA A 200 12.76 -19.24 -20.08
N VAL A 201 12.21 -20.39 -20.48
CA VAL A 201 12.46 -21.67 -19.78
C VAL A 201 13.95 -21.99 -19.71
N SER A 202 14.73 -21.57 -20.70
CA SER A 202 16.19 -21.71 -20.73
C SER A 202 16.94 -20.89 -19.67
N GLU A 203 16.30 -19.89 -19.08
CA GLU A 203 16.87 -19.03 -18.03
C GLU A 203 16.49 -19.49 -16.61
N LEU A 204 15.63 -20.51 -16.49
CA LEU A 204 15.23 -21.08 -15.22
C LEU A 204 16.36 -21.93 -14.63
N SER A 205 16.51 -21.88 -13.30
CA SER A 205 17.41 -22.79 -12.59
C SER A 205 16.87 -24.23 -12.64
N GLU A 206 17.74 -25.22 -12.41
CA GLU A 206 17.31 -26.63 -12.33
C GLU A 206 16.25 -26.85 -11.25
N ASP A 207 16.33 -26.12 -10.14
CA ASP A 207 15.35 -26.22 -9.06
C ASP A 207 14.01 -25.60 -9.44
N ASP A 208 14.00 -24.48 -10.16
CA ASP A 208 12.78 -23.87 -10.68
C ASP A 208 12.09 -24.77 -11.72
N LEU A 209 12.87 -25.46 -12.57
CA LEU A 209 12.34 -26.42 -13.54
C LEU A 209 11.67 -27.60 -12.83
N LYS A 210 12.31 -28.17 -11.80
CA LYS A 210 11.72 -29.25 -10.99
C LYS A 210 10.42 -28.81 -10.32
N GLU A 211 10.38 -27.60 -9.78
CA GLU A 211 9.17 -27.05 -9.14
C GLU A 211 8.05 -26.81 -10.18
N LEU A 212 8.39 -26.34 -11.39
CA LEU A 212 7.43 -26.18 -12.48
C LEU A 212 6.83 -27.52 -12.91
N GLU A 213 7.67 -28.55 -13.07
CA GLU A 213 7.24 -29.92 -13.40
C GLU A 213 6.33 -30.48 -12.30
N ARG A 214 6.72 -30.31 -11.03
CA ARG A 214 5.93 -30.71 -9.87
C ARG A 214 4.55 -30.05 -9.87
N ARG A 215 4.48 -28.74 -10.10
CA ARG A 215 3.22 -27.97 -10.15
C ARG A 215 2.37 -28.26 -11.39
N SER A 216 2.99 -28.57 -12.52
CA SER A 216 2.29 -28.89 -13.76
C SER A 216 1.65 -30.28 -13.73
N GLY A 217 2.18 -31.18 -12.89
CA GLY A 217 1.61 -32.51 -12.63
C GLY A 217 0.54 -32.54 -11.53
N GLU A 218 0.32 -31.43 -10.82
CA GLU A 218 -0.64 -31.34 -9.71
C GLU A 218 -1.92 -30.65 -10.22
N PRO A 219 -3.12 -31.26 -10.09
CA PRO A 219 -4.35 -30.62 -10.57
C PRO A 219 -4.58 -29.30 -9.84
N SER A 220 -4.92 -28.25 -10.59
CA SER A 220 -5.07 -26.91 -10.02
C SER A 220 -6.15 -26.90 -8.93
N GLU A 221 -5.84 -26.35 -7.75
CA GLU A 221 -6.76 -26.23 -6.61
C GLU A 221 -8.06 -25.45 -6.96
N VAL A 222 -8.07 -24.75 -8.11
CA VAL A 222 -9.22 -24.04 -8.68
C VAL A 222 -10.27 -25.01 -9.28
N GLU A 223 -9.88 -26.23 -9.67
CA GLU A 223 -10.79 -27.24 -10.22
C GLU A 223 -11.53 -28.04 -9.12
N THR A 224 -11.00 -28.04 -7.89
CA THR A 224 -11.58 -28.80 -6.77
C THR A 224 -12.69 -28.05 -6.03
N LEU A 225 -12.88 -26.76 -6.31
CA LEU A 225 -14.02 -25.98 -5.81
C LEU A 225 -15.16 -26.01 -6.83
N THR A 226 -15.83 -27.17 -6.90
CA THR A 226 -17.15 -27.25 -7.51
C THR A 226 -18.08 -26.34 -6.71
N ILE A 227 -18.44 -25.19 -7.29
CA ILE A 227 -19.56 -24.37 -6.80
C ILE A 227 -20.79 -25.30 -6.83
N PRO A 228 -21.45 -25.58 -5.69
CA PRO A 228 -22.63 -26.42 -5.71
C PRO A 228 -23.68 -25.72 -6.58
N THR A 229 -24.10 -26.40 -7.64
CA THR A 229 -25.20 -25.96 -8.49
C THR A 229 -26.47 -25.80 -7.66
N ALA A 230 -27.38 -24.94 -8.13
CA ALA A 230 -28.50 -24.37 -7.40
C ALA A 230 -29.58 -25.36 -6.88
N GLU A 231 -29.35 -26.66 -6.89
CA GLU A 231 -30.29 -27.67 -6.40
C GLU A 231 -30.21 -27.90 -4.87
N HIS A 232 -29.15 -27.43 -4.20
CA HIS A 232 -29.01 -27.59 -2.74
C HIS A 232 -29.57 -26.44 -1.89
N ARG A 233 -30.34 -25.52 -2.49
CA ARG A 233 -30.96 -24.39 -1.77
C ARG A 233 -32.38 -24.65 -1.26
N ALA A 234 -32.95 -25.82 -1.54
CA ALA A 234 -34.36 -26.12 -1.22
C ALA A 234 -34.59 -26.78 0.16
N THR A 235 -33.55 -27.05 0.95
CA THR A 235 -33.67 -27.76 2.24
C THR A 235 -33.43 -26.90 3.48
N LEU A 236 -33.10 -25.61 3.33
CA LEU A 236 -32.82 -24.73 4.47
C LEU A 236 -33.92 -23.69 4.77
N ASP A 237 -35.04 -23.69 4.04
CA ASP A 237 -36.14 -22.71 4.22
C ASP A 237 -37.42 -23.31 4.85
N ARG A 238 -37.30 -24.40 5.62
CA ARG A 238 -38.39 -24.94 6.45
C ARG A 238 -37.93 -25.05 7.89
N GLY A 239 -37.81 -23.90 8.57
CA GLY A 239 -37.37 -23.88 9.95
C GLY A 239 -37.43 -22.52 10.64
N SER A 240 -38.42 -21.67 10.34
CA SER A 240 -38.71 -20.51 11.19
C SER A 240 -40.16 -20.06 11.06
N GLU A 241 -41.09 -20.86 11.57
CA GLU A 241 -42.40 -20.36 12.00
C GLU A 241 -42.54 -20.62 13.50
N GLY A 242 -42.79 -19.54 14.25
CA GLY A 242 -43.25 -19.60 15.64
C GLY A 242 -42.20 -19.31 16.71
N GLN A 243 -42.18 -18.09 17.25
CA GLN A 243 -42.65 -17.80 18.62
C GLN A 243 -42.33 -16.33 18.97
N SER A 244 -43.36 -15.48 19.04
CA SER A 244 -43.28 -14.17 19.71
C SER A 244 -43.32 -14.32 21.23
N PRO A 245 -42.70 -13.40 21.96
CA PRO A 245 -43.45 -12.59 22.92
C PRO A 245 -43.42 -11.09 22.58
#